data_AF-A0A9E6CMP7-F1
#
_entry.id   AF-A0A9E6CMP7-F1
#
_cell.length_a   1.000
_cell.length_b   1.000
_cell.length_c   1.000
_cell.angle_alpha   90.00
_cell.angle_beta   90.00
_cell.angle_gamma   90.00
#
_symmetry.space_group_name_H-M   'P 1'
#
loop_
_entity.id
_entity.type
_entity.pdbx_description
1 polymer ?
#
loop_
_entity_poly.entity_id
_entity_poly.type
_entity_poly.pdbx_seq_one_letter_code
_entity_poly.pdbx_strand_id
1 'polypeptide(L)' 'MKNRRSQNIQNISVVGLGKLGLCMAACFANKGFKVSGIDINKKRLN' A
#
# COMPACT_ATOMS: atom_id res chain seq x y z
N MET A 1 12.53 -28.10 5.75
CA MET A 1 12.68 -26.73 5.19
C MET A 1 11.42 -26.42 4.39
N LYS A 2 10.58 -25.45 4.78
CA LYS A 2 9.28 -25.19 4.11
C LYS A 2 9.53 -24.45 2.77
N ASN A 3 9.10 -25.03 1.65
CA ASN A 3 9.07 -24.41 0.32
C ASN A 3 8.17 -23.16 0.34
N ARG A 4 8.76 -21.96 0.47
CA ARG A 4 8.04 -20.71 0.18
C ARG A 4 7.86 -20.62 -1.34
N ARG A 5 6.68 -21.01 -1.86
CA ARG A 5 6.27 -20.56 -3.19
C ARG A 5 6.39 -19.03 -3.21
N SER A 6 7.12 -18.47 -4.18
CA SER A 6 7.18 -17.03 -4.40
C SER A 6 5.77 -16.55 -4.77
N GLN A 7 5.01 -16.08 -3.79
CA GLN A 7 3.74 -15.42 -4.06
C GLN A 7 4.09 -14.05 -4.61
N ASN A 8 3.80 -13.80 -5.88
CA ASN A 8 3.99 -12.49 -6.47
C ASN A 8 2.97 -11.53 -5.84
N ILE A 9 3.42 -10.70 -4.90
CA ILE A 9 2.56 -9.70 -4.26
C ILE A 9 2.29 -8.61 -5.28
N GLN A 10 1.05 -8.54 -5.75
CA GLN A 10 0.62 -7.54 -6.74
C GLN A 10 -0.16 -6.38 -6.10
N ASN A 11 -0.79 -6.61 -4.95
CA ASN A 11 -1.73 -5.70 -4.32
C ASN A 11 -1.27 -5.34 -2.91
N ILE A 12 -1.26 -4.04 -2.59
CA ILE A 12 -0.86 -3.52 -1.28
C ILE A 12 -1.96 -2.60 -0.77
N SER A 13 -2.45 -2.83 0.45
CA SER A 13 -3.34 -1.90 1.14
C SER A 13 -2.56 -1.15 2.23
N VAL A 14 -2.63 0.17 2.23
CA VAL A 14 -2.02 1.01 3.26
C VAL A 14 -3.12 1.63 4.11
N VAL A 15 -3.19 1.25 5.38
CA VAL A 15 -4.17 1.75 6.35
C VAL A 15 -3.56 2.87 7.18
N GLY A 16 -4.15 4.06 7.09
CA GLY A 16 -3.64 5.31 7.63
C GLY A 16 -2.78 6.08 6.63
N LEU A 17 -3.31 7.16 6.07
CA LEU A 17 -2.65 8.08 5.12
C LEU A 17 -2.18 9.36 5.82
N GLY A 18 -1.53 9.16 6.97
CA GLY A 18 -0.73 10.18 7.64
C GLY A 18 0.57 10.49 6.89
N LYS A 19 1.51 11.16 7.55
CA LYS A 19 2.81 11.55 6.96
C LYS A 19 3.58 10.36 6.37
N LEU A 20 3.64 9.25 7.10
CA LEU A 20 4.38 8.05 6.68
C LEU A 20 3.58 7.19 5.70
N GLY A 21 2.32 6.91 6.01
CA GLY A 21 1.50 6.01 5.21
C GLY A 21 1.26 6.52 3.78
N LEU A 22 1.07 7.83 3.61
CA LEU A 22 0.95 8.40 2.26
C LEU A 22 2.24 8.24 1.46
N CYS A 23 3.40 8.55 2.05
CA CYS A 23 4.70 8.37 1.39
C CYS A 23 4.96 6.90 1.02
N MET A 24 4.63 5.96 1.90
CA MET A 24 4.74 4.53 1.62
C MET A 24 3.82 4.12 0.47
N ALA A 25 2.54 4.52 0.50
CA ALA A 25 1.58 4.23 -0.56
C ALA A 25 2.05 4.76 -1.92
N ALA A 26 2.56 6.00 -1.94
CA ALA A 26 3.12 6.61 -3.14
C ALA A 26 4.35 5.86 -3.66
N CYS A 27 5.27 5.46 -2.78
CA CYS A 27 6.46 4.71 -3.17
C CYS A 27 6.12 3.34 -3.76
N PHE A 28 5.18 2.61 -3.15
CA PHE A 28 4.70 1.33 -3.67
C PHE A 28 3.99 1.49 -5.02
N ALA A 29 3.14 2.52 -5.18
CA ALA A 29 2.49 2.80 -6.45
C ALA A 29 3.52 3.13 -7.54
N ASN A 30 4.52 3.95 -7.22
CA ASN A 30 5.62 4.30 -8.12
C ASN A 30 6.49 3.07 -8.50
N LYS A 31 6.53 2.05 -7.65
CA LYS A 31 7.21 0.77 -7.95
C LYS A 31 6.35 -0.21 -8.76
N GLY A 32 5.12 0.16 -9.13
CA GLY A 32 4.24 -0.63 -9.98
C GLY A 32 3.31 -1.59 -9.25
N PHE A 33 3.23 -1.51 -7.91
CA PHE A 33 2.23 -2.27 -7.16
C PHE A 33 0.86 -1.62 -7.31
N LYS A 34 -0.20 -2.43 -7.31
CA LYS A 34 -1.58 -1.93 -7.21
C LYS A 34 -1.87 -1.56 -5.75
N VAL A 35 -1.85 -0.27 -5.44
CA VAL A 35 -2.00 0.23 -4.05
C VAL A 35 -3.41 0.74 -3.79
N SER A 36 -3.99 0.35 -2.64
CA SER A 36 -5.22 0.92 -2.10
C SER A 36 -4.92 1.66 -0.79
N GLY A 37 -5.14 2.97 -0.77
CA GLY A 37 -5.01 3.78 0.45
C GLY A 37 -6.33 3.83 1.23
N ILE A 38 -6.27 3.64 2.54
CA ILE A 38 -7.44 3.68 3.43
C ILE A 38 -7.15 4.69 4.54
N ASP A 39 -8.04 5.67 4.74
CA ASP A 39 -7.97 6.60 5.87
C ASP A 39 -9.38 6.90 6.40
N ILE A 40 -9.50 7.16 7.69
CA ILE A 40 -10.79 7.53 8.31
C ILE A 40 -11.17 8.98 7.97
N ASN A 41 -10.18 9.83 7.73
CA ASN A 41 -10.38 11.23 7.42
C ASN A 41 -10.69 11.40 5.93
N LYS A 42 -11.99 11.47 5.62
CA LYS A 42 -12.50 11.65 4.26
C LYS A 42 -11.90 12.84 3.51
N LYS A 43 -11.44 13.91 4.20
CA LYS A 43 -10.78 15.06 3.55
C LYS A 43 -9.45 14.70 2.86
N ARG A 44 -8.87 13.53 3.18
CA ARG A 44 -7.63 13.03 2.58
C ARG A 44 -7.89 12.06 1.42
N LEU A 45 -9.15 11.69 1.22
CA LEU A 45 -9.61 10.83 0.15
C LEU A 45 -10.33 11.74 -0.85
N ASN A 46 -9.56 12.39 -1.72
CA ASN A 46 -10.11 13.22 -2.79
C ASN A 46 -10.81 12.35 -3.84
#